data_AF-A0AAW8KS22-F1
#
_entry.id   AF-A0AAW8KS22-F1
#
_cell.length_a   1.000
_cell.length_b   1.000
_cell.length_c   1.000
_cell.angle_alpha   90.00
_cell.angle_beta   90.00
_cell.angle_gamma   90.00
#
_symmetry.space_group_name_H-M   'P 1'
#
loop_
_entity.id
_entity.type
_entity.pdbx_description
1 polymer ?
#
loop_
_entity_poly.entity_id
_entity_poly.type
_entity_poly.pdbx_seq_one_letter_code
_entity_poly.pdbx_strand_id
1 'polypeptide(L)'
;WAKAMRYLLTGDFFDAKAAFDMNLITEICPEGSQLNRAIELAEYVSQAAPLAVKATLASAREAINEGYETAFSQLQGHLQPLLTTEDVQEGV
;
A
#
# COMPACT_ATOMS: atom_id res chain seq x y z
N TRP A 1 10.64 -0.27 -13.33
CA TRP A 1 11.66 0.70 -13.81
C TRP A 1 11.71 0.81 -15.32
N ALA A 2 12.08 -0.25 -16.07
CA ALA A 2 12.20 -0.18 -17.53
C ALA A 2 10.94 0.34 -18.27
N LYS A 3 9.74 -0.11 -17.87
CA LYS A 3 8.47 0.37 -18.47
C LYS A 3 8.25 1.88 -18.29
N ALA A 4 8.65 2.45 -17.16
CA ALA A 4 8.48 3.87 -16.84
C ALA A 4 9.52 4.78 -17.53
N MET A 5 10.71 4.25 -17.85
CA MET A 5 11.80 5.03 -18.46
C MET A 5 11.41 5.66 -19.80
N ARG A 6 10.61 4.97 -20.62
CA ARG A 6 10.11 5.55 -21.88
C ARG A 6 9.41 6.89 -21.62
N TYR A 7 8.46 6.93 -20.70
CA TYR A 7 7.68 8.14 -20.41
C TYR A 7 8.54 9.23 -19.77
N LEU A 8 9.45 8.86 -18.86
CA LEU A 8 10.36 9.82 -18.21
C LEU A 8 11.34 10.49 -19.18
N LEU A 9 11.77 9.77 -20.22
CA LEU A 9 12.71 10.29 -21.22
C LEU A 9 12.03 11.04 -22.37
N THR A 10 10.76 10.75 -22.64
CA THR A 10 10.01 11.32 -23.78
C THR A 10 9.04 12.42 -23.39
N GLY A 11 8.57 12.42 -22.14
CA GLY A 11 7.47 13.29 -21.70
C GLY A 11 6.09 12.89 -22.24
N ASP A 12 5.97 11.70 -22.85
CA ASP A 12 4.70 11.19 -23.37
C ASP A 12 3.65 11.01 -22.25
N PHE A 13 2.37 11.14 -22.62
CA PHE A 13 1.26 10.75 -21.77
C PHE A 13 1.03 9.24 -21.79
N PHE A 14 0.44 8.72 -20.72
CA PHE A 14 -0.03 7.34 -20.62
C PHE A 14 -1.46 7.31 -20.10
N ASP A 15 -2.20 6.27 -20.48
CA ASP A 15 -3.56 6.04 -20.01
C ASP A 15 -3.59 5.20 -18.71
N ALA A 16 -4.79 4.99 -18.16
CA ALA A 16 -4.97 4.20 -16.93
C ALA A 16 -4.46 2.76 -17.06
N LYS A 17 -4.58 2.14 -18.25
CA LYS A 17 -4.11 0.77 -18.46
C LYS A 17 -2.59 0.70 -18.41
N ALA A 18 -1.91 1.61 -19.09
CA ALA A 18 -0.46 1.72 -19.01
C ALA A 18 0.03 2.03 -17.58
N ALA A 19 -0.68 2.90 -16.84
CA ALA A 19 -0.37 3.17 -15.43
C ALA A 19 -0.47 1.90 -14.56
N PHE A 20 -1.52 1.11 -14.76
CA PHE A 20 -1.71 -0.17 -14.07
C PHE A 20 -0.62 -1.18 -14.43
N ASP A 21 -0.28 -1.33 -15.72
CA ASP A 21 0.76 -2.26 -16.18
C ASP A 21 2.18 -1.87 -15.71
N MET A 22 2.36 -0.60 -15.31
CA MET A 22 3.57 -0.06 -14.68
C MET A 22 3.55 -0.12 -13.15
N ASN A 23 2.47 -0.61 -12.54
CA ASN A 23 2.21 -0.62 -11.09
C ASN A 23 2.21 0.79 -10.45
N LEU A 24 1.82 1.83 -11.20
CA LEU A 24 1.60 3.18 -10.66
C LEU A 24 0.26 3.29 -9.92
N ILE A 25 -0.72 2.51 -10.37
CA ILE A 25 -2.02 2.35 -9.74
C ILE A 25 -2.31 0.86 -9.58
N THR A 26 -3.16 0.52 -8.62
CA THR A 26 -3.49 -0.87 -8.28
C THR A 26 -4.89 -1.29 -8.72
N GLU A 27 -5.71 -0.36 -9.20
CA GLU A 27 -7.09 -0.61 -9.64
C GLU A 27 -7.49 0.39 -10.73
N ILE A 28 -8.30 -0.06 -11.70
CA ILE A 28 -8.98 0.79 -12.68
C ILE A 28 -10.48 0.62 -12.47
N CYS A 29 -11.21 1.72 -12.29
CA CYS A 29 -12.65 1.72 -12.11
C CYS A 29 -13.35 2.57 -13.20
N PRO A 30 -14.67 2.41 -13.38
CA PRO A 30 -15.45 3.25 -14.29
C PRO A 30 -15.28 4.74 -14.01
N GLU A 31 -15.31 5.56 -15.06
CA GLU A 31 -15.25 7.01 -14.93
C GLU A 31 -16.40 7.55 -14.06
N GLY A 32 -16.09 8.45 -13.12
CA GLY A 32 -17.03 9.02 -12.17
C GLY A 32 -17.20 8.20 -10.89
N SER A 33 -16.69 6.96 -10.82
CA SER A 33 -16.80 6.11 -9.63
C SER A 33 -15.58 6.14 -8.71
N GLN A 34 -14.52 6.87 -9.07
CA GLN A 34 -13.21 6.82 -8.41
C GLN A 34 -13.31 7.16 -6.91
N LEU A 35 -14.08 8.19 -6.55
CA LEU A 35 -14.22 8.60 -5.16
C LEU A 35 -14.96 7.56 -4.33
N ASN A 36 -16.09 7.06 -4.82
CA ASN A 36 -16.87 6.04 -4.12
C ASN A 36 -16.03 4.79 -3.90
N ARG A 37 -15.30 4.36 -4.93
CA ARG A 37 -14.43 3.19 -4.83
C ARG A 37 -13.27 3.38 -3.84
N ALA A 38 -12.69 4.58 -3.81
CA ALA A 38 -11.66 4.92 -2.82
C ALA A 38 -12.22 4.91 -1.38
N ILE A 39 -13.46 5.39 -1.18
CA ILE A 39 -14.14 5.36 0.12
C ILE A 39 -14.40 3.92 0.55
N GLU A 40 -14.92 3.06 -0.32
CA GLU A 40 -15.14 1.64 -0.02
C GLU A 40 -13.85 0.97 0.47
N LEU A 41 -12.73 1.20 -0.23
CA LEU A 41 -11.42 0.67 0.19
C LEU A 41 -10.97 1.24 1.54
N ALA A 42 -11.18 2.53 1.78
CA ALA A 42 -10.85 3.16 3.05
C ALA A 42 -11.68 2.59 4.20
N GLU A 43 -12.97 2.32 3.97
CA GLU A 43 -13.85 1.68 4.94
C GLU A 43 -13.34 0.27 5.28
N TYR A 44 -12.96 -0.54 4.29
CA TYR A 44 -12.34 -1.84 4.54
C TYR A 44 -11.06 -1.75 5.36
N VAL A 45 -10.18 -0.80 5.04
CA VAL A 45 -8.94 -0.59 5.81
C VAL A 45 -9.24 -0.14 7.24
N SER A 46 -10.28 0.69 7.42
CA SER A 46 -10.66 1.22 8.74
C SER A 46 -11.27 0.18 9.69
N GLN A 47 -11.74 -0.96 9.15
CA GLN A 47 -12.23 -2.09 9.95
C GLN A 47 -11.08 -2.93 10.54
N ALA A 48 -9.86 -2.78 10.04
CA ALA A 48 -8.70 -3.47 10.60
C ALA A 48 -8.18 -2.78 11.86
N ALA A 49 -7.58 -3.57 12.75
CA ALA A 49 -6.94 -3.10 13.98
C ALA A 49 -5.98 -1.91 13.68
N PRO A 50 -6.22 -0.71 14.23
CA PRO A 50 -5.49 0.50 13.87
C PRO A 50 -3.97 0.40 14.02
N LEU A 51 -3.48 -0.36 15.00
CA LEU A 51 -2.04 -0.55 15.19
C LEU A 51 -1.46 -1.50 14.14
N ALA A 52 -2.20 -2.53 13.73
CA ALA A 52 -1.78 -3.44 12.65
C ALA A 52 -1.63 -2.69 11.32
N VAL A 53 -2.58 -1.79 10.99
CA VAL A 53 -2.49 -0.94 9.80
C VAL A 53 -1.24 -0.05 9.86
N LYS A 54 -0.99 0.61 11.00
CA LYS A 54 0.20 1.47 11.19
C LYS A 54 1.51 0.70 11.05
N ALA A 55 1.62 -0.46 11.69
CA ALA A 55 2.82 -1.30 11.62
C ALA A 55 3.07 -1.81 10.19
N THR A 56 2.02 -2.22 9.50
CA THR A 56 2.10 -2.64 8.08
C THR A 56 2.60 -1.51 7.20
N LEU A 57 2.08 -0.29 7.38
CA LEU A 57 2.53 0.90 6.63
C LEU A 57 3.98 1.27 6.94
N ALA A 58 4.42 1.15 8.20
CA ALA A 58 5.80 1.41 8.59
C ALA A 58 6.76 0.42 7.90
N SER A 59 6.48 -0.88 8.00
CA SER A 59 7.28 -1.93 7.36
C SER A 59 7.35 -1.78 5.84
N ALA A 60 6.24 -1.44 5.19
CA ALA A 60 6.23 -1.18 3.75
C ALA A 60 7.14 -0.01 3.34
N ARG A 61 7.22 1.04 4.16
CA ARG A 61 8.10 2.21 3.91
C ARG A 61 9.57 1.87 4.15
N GLU A 62 9.88 1.11 5.20
CA GLU A 62 11.23 0.59 5.44
C GLU A 62 11.72 -0.24 4.25
N ALA A 63 10.87 -1.09 3.69
CA ALA A 63 11.23 -1.91 2.53
C ALA A 63 11.61 -1.07 1.31
N ILE A 64 10.96 0.08 1.13
CA ILE A 64 11.25 1.03 0.04
C ILE A 64 12.56 1.77 0.30
N ASN A 65 12.80 2.22 1.54
CA ASN A 65 13.94 3.09 1.87
C ASN A 65 15.23 2.31 2.13
N GLU A 66 15.13 1.16 2.80
CA GLU A 66 16.25 0.41 3.38
C GLU A 66 16.39 -1.01 2.79
N GLY A 67 15.40 -1.43 1.99
CA GLY A 67 15.36 -2.74 1.36
C GLY A 67 14.56 -3.78 2.14
N TYR A 68 14.12 -4.82 1.41
CA TYR A 68 13.23 -5.85 1.92
C TYR A 68 13.81 -6.67 3.07
N GLU A 69 15.10 -6.99 3.04
CA GLU A 69 15.76 -7.78 4.10
C GLU A 69 15.75 -7.03 5.44
N THR A 70 16.09 -5.74 5.41
CA THR A 70 16.06 -4.86 6.57
C THR A 70 14.65 -4.76 7.14
N ALA A 71 13.66 -4.45 6.29
CA ALA A 71 12.26 -4.33 6.71
C ALA A 71 11.69 -5.65 7.28
N PHE A 72 12.04 -6.79 6.69
CA PHE A 72 11.60 -8.10 7.17
C PHE A 72 12.19 -8.43 8.54
N SER A 73 13.47 -8.13 8.76
CA SER A 73 14.13 -8.35 10.06
C SER A 73 13.52 -7.52 11.18
N GLN A 74 13.00 -6.32 10.88
CA GLN A 74 12.39 -5.41 11.86
C GLN A 74 10.90 -5.73 12.13
N LEU A 75 10.21 -6.39 11.20
CA LEU A 75 8.77 -6.67 11.29
C LEU A 75 8.38 -7.39 12.58
N GLN A 76 9.18 -8.36 13.04
CA GLN A 76 8.88 -9.10 14.26
C GLN A 76 8.90 -8.19 15.51
N GLY A 77 9.81 -7.21 15.55
CA GLY A 77 9.87 -6.19 16.60
C GLY A 77 8.67 -5.25 16.59
N HIS A 78 8.09 -4.99 15.42
CA HIS A 78 6.85 -4.20 15.30
C HIS A 78 5.60 -4.98 15.68
N LEU A 79 5.56 -6.30 15.42
CA LEU A 79 4.38 -7.14 15.68
C LEU A 79 4.27 -7.59 17.14
N GLN A 80 5.39 -7.90 17.80
CA GLN A 80 5.38 -8.45 19.17
C GLN A 80 4.60 -7.57 20.18
N PRO A 81 4.75 -6.23 20.19
CA PRO A 81 4.00 -5.38 21.10
C PRO A 81 2.49 -5.40 20.81
N LEU A 82 2.10 -5.49 19.53
CA LEU A 82 0.70 -5.44 19.12
C LEU A 82 -0.08 -6.66 19.60
N LEU A 83 0.56 -7.83 19.59
CA LEU A 83 -0.04 -9.09 20.07
C LEU A 83 -0.44 -9.06 21.55
N THR A 84 0.05 -8.08 22.31
CA THR A 84 -0.27 -7.89 23.74
C THR A 84 -1.30 -6.78 23.99
N THR A 85 -1.76 -6.11 22.93
CA THR A 85 -2.74 -5.00 23.02
C THR A 85 -4.16 -5.50 22.83
N GLU A 86 -5.12 -4.72 23.32
CA GLU A 86 -6.57 -4.95 23.12
C GLU A 86 -6.96 -4.94 21.63
N ASP A 87 -6.14 -4.30 20.77
CA ASP A 87 -6.27 -4.22 19.30
C ASP A 87 -6.35 -5.59 18.63
N VAL A 88 -5.82 -6.66 19.26
CA VAL A 88 -5.91 -8.04 18.75
C VAL A 88 -7.36 -8.53 18.69
N GLN A 89 -8.24 -8.06 19.59
CA GLN A 89 -9.64 -8.48 19.59
C GLN A 89 -10.51 -7.72 18.58
N GLU A 90 -10.06 -6.54 18.11
CA GLU A 90 -10.79 -5.74 17.12
C GLU A 90 -10.62 -6.25 15.69
N GLY A 91 -9.59 -7.07 15.43
CA GLY A 91 -9.25 -7.59 14.10
C GLY A 91 -9.60 -9.05 13.80
N VAL A 92 -10.36 -9.75 14.67
CA VAL A 92 -10.78 -11.16 14.51
C VAL A 92 -12.21 -11.28 13.98
#